data_AF-A0A0F8ZC70-F1
#
_entry.id   AF-A0A0F8ZC70-F1
#
_cell.length_a   1.000
_cell.length_b   1.000
_cell.length_c   1.000
_cell.angle_alpha   90.00
_cell.angle_beta   90.00
_cell.angle_gamma   90.00
#
_symmetry.space_group_name_H-M   'P 1'
#
loop_
_entity.id
_entity.type
_entity.pdbx_description
1 polymer ?
#
loop_
_entity_poly.entity_id
_entity_poly.type
_entity_poly.pdbx_seq_one_letter_code
_entity_poly.pdbx_strand_id
1 'polypeptide(L)'
;MSVIIKRGKSPDIVTDPVATEAANDKLVAIKERFADWLWSEPARAQELAELYNEEYNSLVAREFNGDYLTTPGVSATWKWRPHQTRVIARIIQDGNTYMGHAVGSGKTSAMIGAGMEMRRLGLARKPMYAVPNLMLGQFTKEFYEQYPTARIAVADERRFHTSRRKQFIADAANADLDAIIITHSAFGMIPVSNEFQDGLIQEQLDQYRDLLEELGSDQDTRITRSRMEKQIERLEQRLSGKAGKRRDQVFTFEEMGVDFLFLDEAHMFRKLDFATKMSNVKGISPEGAQKSWDVYVKTRYLETINPGRNLVLASGTPVTNTMAELYT
;
A
#
# COMPACT_ATOMS: atom_id res chain seq x y z
N MET A 1 30.05 -8.91 10.67
CA MET A 1 30.52 -9.18 9.29
C MET A 1 30.68 -10.69 9.15
N SER A 2 30.52 -11.30 7.97
CA SER A 2 30.72 -12.75 7.78
C SER A 2 31.72 -13.01 6.66
N VAL A 3 32.81 -13.73 6.96
CA VAL A 3 33.81 -14.13 5.97
C VAL A 3 33.41 -15.48 5.39
N ILE A 4 33.37 -15.54 4.07
CA ILE A 4 32.82 -16.66 3.34
C ILE A 4 33.90 -17.22 2.41
N ILE A 5 34.10 -18.53 2.43
CA ILE A 5 35.05 -19.24 1.57
C ILE A 5 34.36 -20.28 0.70
N LYS A 6 34.89 -20.49 -0.51
CA LYS A 6 34.52 -21.62 -1.39
C LYS A 6 35.43 -22.80 -1.09
N ARG A 7 34.86 -23.96 -0.76
CA ARG A 7 35.62 -25.22 -0.62
C ARG A 7 35.60 -26.01 -1.93
N GLY A 8 36.69 -25.97 -2.68
CA GLY A 8 36.89 -26.79 -3.89
C GLY A 8 36.02 -26.39 -5.09
N LYS A 9 35.72 -27.35 -5.99
CA LYS A 9 34.94 -27.16 -7.23
C LYS A 9 33.40 -27.21 -7.03
N SER A 10 32.91 -27.49 -5.81
CA SER A 10 31.47 -27.51 -5.49
C SER A 10 30.98 -26.08 -5.16
N PRO A 11 29.72 -25.70 -5.46
CA PRO A 11 29.20 -24.36 -5.18
C PRO A 11 28.88 -24.12 -3.69
N ASP A 12 29.34 -24.98 -2.78
CA ASP A 12 29.04 -24.87 -1.35
C ASP A 12 29.86 -23.76 -0.70
N ILE A 13 29.14 -22.71 -0.34
CA ILE A 13 29.62 -21.52 0.34
C ILE A 13 29.62 -21.80 1.83
N VAL A 14 30.80 -21.83 2.47
CA VAL A 14 30.94 -22.10 3.90
C VAL A 14 31.50 -20.87 4.61
N THR A 15 30.91 -20.52 5.75
CA THR A 15 31.40 -19.41 6.59
C THR A 15 32.70 -19.85 7.26
N ASP A 16 33.75 -19.03 7.19
CA ASP A 16 34.98 -19.24 7.96
C ASP A 16 34.77 -18.70 9.37
N PRO A 17 34.65 -19.54 10.41
CA PRO A 17 34.40 -19.05 11.75
C PRO A 17 35.56 -18.22 12.28
N VAL A 18 36.81 -18.63 12.01
CA VAL A 18 38.02 -17.99 12.53
C VAL A 18 38.25 -16.65 11.86
N ALA A 19 38.16 -16.59 10.52
CA ALA A 19 38.31 -15.34 9.80
C ALA A 19 37.13 -14.38 10.07
N THR A 20 35.93 -14.92 10.31
CA THR A 20 34.76 -14.12 10.72
C THR A 20 34.96 -13.51 12.10
N GLU A 21 35.46 -14.28 13.06
CA GLU A 21 35.79 -13.80 14.41
C GLU A 21 36.86 -12.70 14.34
N ALA A 22 37.97 -12.94 13.65
CA ALA A 22 39.03 -11.94 13.47
C ALA A 22 38.54 -10.65 12.78
N ALA A 23 37.64 -10.76 11.79
CA ALA A 23 37.03 -9.60 11.14
C ALA A 23 36.10 -8.82 12.08
N ASN A 24 35.35 -9.51 12.94
CA ASN A 24 34.50 -8.86 13.95
C ASN A 24 35.36 -8.18 15.03
N ASP A 25 36.45 -8.79 15.48
CA ASP A 25 37.39 -8.19 16.43
C ASP A 25 38.00 -6.90 15.88
N LYS A 26 38.40 -6.91 14.60
CA LYS A 26 38.89 -5.70 13.93
C LYS A 26 37.81 -4.63 13.79
N LEU A 27 36.57 -5.02 13.51
CA LEU A 27 35.45 -4.08 13.48
C LEU A 27 35.22 -3.43 14.86
N VAL A 28 35.31 -4.20 15.94
CA VAL A 28 35.22 -3.68 17.31
C VAL A 28 36.35 -2.70 17.59
N ALA A 29 37.60 -3.08 17.31
CA ALA A 29 38.76 -2.20 17.50
C ALA A 29 38.66 -0.89 16.69
N ILE A 30 38.12 -0.95 15.46
CA ILE A 30 37.86 0.25 14.65
C ILE A 30 36.81 1.14 15.30
N LYS A 31 35.70 0.55 15.81
CA LYS A 31 34.64 1.31 16.48
C LYS A 31 35.14 1.99 17.76
N GLU A 32 35.91 1.28 18.57
CA GLU A 32 36.52 1.82 19.80
C GLU A 32 37.48 2.95 19.46
N ARG A 33 38.40 2.73 18.51
CA ARG A 33 39.35 3.77 18.09
C ARG A 33 38.66 4.99 17.50
N PHE A 34 37.58 4.79 16.76
CA PHE A 34 36.76 5.88 16.23
C PHE A 34 36.09 6.67 17.35
N ALA A 35 35.54 6.01 18.37
CA ALA A 35 34.96 6.69 19.53
C ALA A 35 36.02 7.53 20.27
N ASP A 36 37.17 6.95 20.57
CA ASP A 36 38.28 7.68 21.20
C ASP A 36 38.73 8.88 20.37
N TRP A 37 38.88 8.69 19.05
CA TRP A 37 39.23 9.74 18.12
C TRP A 37 38.17 10.85 18.09
N LEU A 38 36.89 10.49 18.03
CA LEU A 38 35.77 11.43 18.00
C LEU A 38 35.76 12.32 19.25
N TRP A 39 35.83 11.71 20.44
CA TRP A 39 35.71 12.41 21.72
C TRP A 39 37.00 13.09 22.20
N SER A 40 38.15 12.76 21.62
CA SER A 40 39.44 13.38 21.98
C SER A 40 39.54 14.87 21.67
N GLU A 41 38.72 15.40 20.76
CA GLU A 41 38.71 16.81 20.36
C GLU A 41 37.28 17.36 20.42
N PRO A 42 36.95 18.22 21.40
CA PRO A 42 35.59 18.74 21.58
C PRO A 42 35.03 19.47 20.34
N ALA A 43 35.86 20.22 19.63
CA ALA A 43 35.44 20.95 18.42
C ALA A 43 34.99 19.99 17.31
N ARG A 44 35.72 18.89 17.11
CA ARG A 44 35.37 17.84 16.14
C ARG A 44 34.09 17.11 16.52
N ALA A 45 33.93 16.79 17.81
CA ALA A 45 32.72 16.15 18.30
C ALA A 45 31.48 17.02 18.04
N GLN A 46 31.61 18.34 18.25
CA GLN A 46 30.57 19.31 17.94
C GLN A 46 30.26 19.38 16.44
N GLU A 47 31.29 19.55 15.59
CA GLU A 47 31.13 19.61 14.12
C GLU A 47 30.42 18.36 13.57
N LEU A 48 30.84 17.16 14.01
CA LEU A 48 30.22 15.91 13.56
C LEU A 48 28.81 15.70 14.13
N ALA A 49 28.52 16.22 15.32
CA ALA A 49 27.16 16.20 15.87
C ALA A 49 26.23 17.16 15.12
N GLU A 50 26.72 18.33 14.73
CA GLU A 50 26.00 19.29 13.88
C GLU A 50 25.72 18.69 12.51
N LEU A 51 26.75 18.14 11.84
CA LEU A 51 26.60 17.43 10.57
C LEU A 51 25.61 16.25 10.70
N TYR A 52 25.71 15.47 11.77
CA TYR A 52 24.76 14.37 12.00
C TYR A 52 23.32 14.88 12.15
N ASN A 53 23.13 16.00 12.85
CA ASN A 53 21.80 16.55 13.04
C ASN A 53 21.24 17.16 11.74
N GLU A 54 22.07 17.79 10.93
CA GLU A 54 21.68 18.32 9.62
C GLU A 54 21.35 17.21 8.61
N GLU A 55 22.17 16.16 8.55
CA GLU A 55 22.04 15.09 7.54
C GLU A 55 21.05 13.99 7.95
N TYR A 56 21.00 13.63 9.23
CA TYR A 56 20.26 12.44 9.69
C TYR A 56 19.15 12.74 10.70
N ASN A 57 19.27 13.79 11.52
CA ASN A 57 18.28 14.16 12.54
C ASN A 57 17.51 15.44 12.21
N SER A 58 17.40 15.79 10.93
CA SER A 58 16.74 17.02 10.45
C SER A 58 15.27 16.83 10.10
N LEU A 59 14.77 15.58 10.16
CA LEU A 59 13.38 15.24 9.87
C LEU A 59 12.55 15.20 11.16
N VAL A 60 11.84 16.29 11.44
CA VAL A 60 10.82 16.30 12.49
C VAL A 60 9.51 15.78 11.89
N ALA A 61 9.00 14.67 12.45
CA ALA A 61 7.70 14.14 12.06
C ALA A 61 6.60 15.16 12.35
N ARG A 62 5.75 15.43 11.35
CA ARG A 62 4.58 16.30 11.51
C ARG A 62 3.66 15.76 12.60
N GLU A 63 3.32 16.61 13.56
CA GLU A 63 2.30 16.31 14.54
C GLU A 63 0.92 16.70 14.02
N PHE A 64 -0.05 15.79 14.20
CA PHE A 64 -1.43 16.04 13.84
C PHE A 64 -2.25 16.27 15.09
N ASN A 65 -3.09 17.30 15.11
CA ASN A 65 -4.08 17.54 16.14
C ASN A 65 -5.49 17.39 15.53
N GLY A 66 -6.38 16.64 16.20
CA GLY A 66 -7.78 16.46 15.81
C GLY A 66 -8.80 17.20 16.68
N ASP A 67 -8.38 18.10 17.56
CA ASP A 67 -9.27 18.85 18.47
C ASP A 67 -10.21 19.81 17.72
N TYR A 68 -9.89 20.15 16.47
CA TYR A 68 -10.72 21.00 15.61
C TYR A 68 -11.94 20.27 15.01
N LEU A 69 -12.01 18.95 15.15
CA LEU A 69 -13.08 18.15 14.53
C LEU A 69 -14.42 18.45 15.22
N THR A 70 -15.41 18.86 14.43
CA THR A 70 -16.76 19.21 14.91
C THR A 70 -17.74 18.04 14.82
N THR A 71 -17.46 17.07 13.96
CA THR A 71 -18.11 15.75 13.86
C THR A 71 -19.65 15.75 13.94
N PRO A 72 -20.37 16.52 13.10
CA PRO A 72 -21.82 16.49 13.08
C PRO A 72 -22.36 15.14 12.59
N GLY A 73 -23.55 14.76 13.09
CA GLY A 73 -24.17 13.47 12.77
C GLY A 73 -23.62 12.29 13.58
N VAL A 74 -22.58 12.52 14.39
CA VAL A 74 -22.09 11.52 15.34
C VAL A 74 -23.09 11.30 16.46
N SER A 75 -23.22 10.04 16.89
CA SER A 75 -24.01 9.67 18.05
C SER A 75 -23.55 10.45 19.30
N ALA A 76 -24.49 10.99 20.07
CA ALA A 76 -24.19 11.72 21.31
C ALA A 76 -23.45 10.87 22.35
N THR A 77 -23.52 9.54 22.25
CA THR A 77 -22.82 8.60 23.14
C THR A 77 -21.43 8.21 22.62
N TRP A 78 -21.04 8.65 21.42
CA TRP A 78 -19.76 8.30 20.83
C TRP A 78 -18.71 9.37 21.08
N LYS A 79 -17.51 8.96 21.48
CA LYS A 79 -16.34 9.84 21.60
C LYS A 79 -15.08 9.11 21.18
N TRP A 80 -14.39 9.64 20.17
CA TRP A 80 -13.09 9.13 19.78
C TRP A 80 -12.04 9.41 20.85
N ARG A 81 -11.09 8.48 20.97
CA ARG A 81 -9.87 8.67 21.76
C ARG A 81 -8.97 9.69 21.07
N PRO A 82 -8.10 10.42 21.81
CA PRO A 82 -7.23 11.44 21.22
C PRO A 82 -6.37 10.94 20.06
N HIS A 83 -5.88 9.70 20.09
CA HIS A 83 -5.10 9.17 18.96
C HIS A 83 -5.94 8.92 17.71
N GLN A 84 -7.24 8.59 17.86
CA GLN A 84 -8.14 8.37 16.73
C GLN A 84 -8.47 9.71 16.05
N THR A 85 -8.70 10.78 16.82
CA THR A 85 -8.91 12.12 16.24
C THR A 85 -7.66 12.63 15.52
N ARG A 86 -6.45 12.33 16.03
CA ARG A 86 -5.20 12.62 15.30
C ARG A 86 -5.09 11.86 13.98
N VAL A 87 -5.48 10.59 13.94
CA VAL A 87 -5.53 9.80 12.70
C VAL A 87 -6.53 10.40 11.70
N ILE A 88 -7.72 10.76 12.16
CA ILE A 88 -8.74 11.41 11.33
C ILE A 88 -8.18 12.71 10.75
N ALA A 89 -7.56 13.55 11.60
CA ALA A 89 -6.95 14.81 11.16
C ALA A 89 -5.83 14.59 10.13
N ARG A 90 -4.99 13.56 10.32
CA ARG A 90 -3.96 13.20 9.34
C ARG A 90 -4.54 12.83 7.99
N ILE A 91 -5.56 11.97 7.96
CA ILE A 91 -6.21 11.55 6.70
C ILE A 91 -6.86 12.77 6.00
N ILE A 92 -7.50 13.65 6.77
CA ILE A 92 -8.08 14.90 6.21
C ILE A 92 -6.99 15.80 5.62
N GLN A 93 -5.86 15.98 6.30
CA GLN A 93 -4.82 16.91 5.87
C GLN A 93 -3.95 16.35 4.73
N ASP A 94 -3.45 15.13 4.87
CA ASP A 94 -2.48 14.54 3.94
C ASP A 94 -3.15 13.73 2.82
N GLY A 95 -4.40 13.29 3.02
CA GLY A 95 -5.05 12.35 2.10
C GLY A 95 -4.51 10.93 2.29
N ASN A 96 -3.74 10.46 1.32
CA ASN A 96 -3.23 9.09 1.29
C ASN A 96 -2.43 8.76 2.56
N THR A 97 -2.89 7.74 3.28
CA THR A 97 -2.33 7.42 4.61
C THR A 97 -2.24 5.93 4.85
N TYR A 98 -1.13 5.48 5.43
CA TYR A 98 -0.96 4.13 5.93
C TYR A 98 -1.14 4.09 7.46
N MET A 99 -2.17 3.39 7.93
CA MET A 99 -2.51 3.22 9.35
C MET A 99 -1.83 1.98 9.95
N GLY A 100 -0.55 2.14 10.32
CA GLY A 100 0.30 1.10 10.93
C GLY A 100 0.06 0.78 12.41
N HIS A 101 -1.14 1.04 12.94
CA HIS A 101 -1.43 0.85 14.36
C HIS A 101 -1.70 -0.62 14.71
N ALA A 102 -1.32 -1.01 15.94
CA ALA A 102 -1.55 -2.35 16.47
C ALA A 102 -3.03 -2.77 16.39
N VAL A 103 -3.28 -4.09 16.33
CA VAL A 103 -4.64 -4.64 16.37
C VAL A 103 -5.35 -4.19 17.65
N GLY A 104 -6.63 -3.82 17.55
CA GLY A 104 -7.41 -3.30 18.68
C GLY A 104 -7.22 -1.81 19.01
N SER A 105 -6.32 -1.10 18.32
CA SER A 105 -6.11 0.35 18.50
C SER A 105 -7.28 1.23 18.05
N GLY A 106 -8.33 0.66 17.46
CA GLY A 106 -9.50 1.40 16.97
C GLY A 106 -9.33 2.01 15.58
N LYS A 107 -8.63 1.29 14.68
CA LYS A 107 -8.48 1.67 13.26
C LYS A 107 -9.82 1.81 12.55
N THR A 108 -10.73 0.86 12.76
CA THR A 108 -12.10 0.85 12.21
C THR A 108 -12.82 2.16 12.52
N SER A 109 -12.95 2.51 13.79
CA SER A 109 -13.53 3.78 14.22
C SER A 109 -12.84 5.02 13.63
N ALA A 110 -11.51 5.03 13.50
CA ALA A 110 -10.81 6.15 12.88
C ALA A 110 -11.10 6.25 11.36
N MET A 111 -11.20 5.12 10.64
CA MET A 111 -11.56 5.10 9.21
C MET A 111 -13.00 5.59 8.99
N ILE A 112 -13.94 5.19 9.86
CA ILE A 112 -15.33 5.64 9.80
C ILE A 112 -15.41 7.16 10.02
N GLY A 113 -14.77 7.65 11.09
CA GLY A 113 -14.70 9.09 11.38
C GLY A 113 -14.07 9.88 10.23
N ALA A 114 -12.97 9.38 9.67
CA ALA A 114 -12.28 10.04 8.56
C ALA A 114 -13.14 10.10 7.29
N GLY A 115 -13.81 9.01 6.89
CA GLY A 115 -14.66 9.02 5.70
C GLY A 115 -15.85 9.97 5.82
N MET A 116 -16.50 10.01 6.98
CA MET A 116 -17.63 10.91 7.21
C MET A 116 -17.19 12.39 7.27
N GLU A 117 -16.07 12.69 7.92
CA GLU A 117 -15.52 14.06 7.92
C GLU A 117 -15.01 14.48 6.55
N MET A 118 -14.40 13.58 5.78
CA MET A 118 -14.04 13.85 4.38
C MET A 118 -15.28 14.15 3.52
N ARG A 119 -16.40 13.40 3.70
CA ARG A 119 -17.67 13.74 3.03
C ARG A 119 -18.16 15.12 3.40
N ARG A 120 -18.21 15.41 4.70
CA ARG A 120 -18.67 16.70 5.20
C ARG A 120 -17.85 17.87 4.65
N LEU A 121 -16.53 17.69 4.52
CA LEU A 121 -15.60 18.70 4.01
C LEU A 121 -15.53 18.74 2.48
N GLY A 122 -16.25 17.87 1.77
CA GLY A 122 -16.21 17.79 0.31
C GLY A 122 -14.90 17.20 -0.25
N LEU A 123 -14.13 16.50 0.58
CA LEU A 123 -12.84 15.87 0.22
C LEU A 123 -13.02 14.48 -0.39
N ALA A 124 -14.14 13.82 -0.13
CA ALA A 124 -14.58 12.59 -0.75
C ALA A 124 -16.11 12.60 -0.84
N ARG A 125 -16.69 12.03 -1.89
CA ARG A 125 -18.14 12.00 -2.11
C ARG A 125 -18.72 10.63 -1.83
N LYS A 126 -18.01 9.53 -2.06
CA LYS A 126 -18.55 8.18 -1.84
C LYS A 126 -17.42 7.23 -1.41
N PRO A 127 -17.00 7.29 -0.13
CA PRO A 127 -15.96 6.43 0.37
C PRO A 127 -16.41 4.96 0.39
N MET A 128 -15.51 4.07 -0.04
CA MET A 128 -15.67 2.63 0.03
C MET A 128 -14.73 2.04 1.09
N TYR A 129 -15.22 1.08 1.85
CA TYR A 129 -14.50 0.33 2.88
C TYR A 129 -14.43 -1.13 2.46
N ALA A 130 -13.25 -1.57 2.02
CA ALA A 130 -12.96 -2.96 1.72
C ALA A 130 -12.44 -3.64 2.98
N VAL A 131 -13.16 -4.67 3.46
CA VAL A 131 -12.90 -5.33 4.75
C VAL A 131 -12.85 -6.86 4.65
N PRO A 132 -12.23 -7.59 5.59
CA PRO A 132 -12.32 -9.05 5.63
C PRO A 132 -13.76 -9.55 5.77
N ASN A 133 -14.09 -10.70 5.17
CA ASN A 133 -15.44 -11.28 5.21
C ASN A 133 -16.02 -11.38 6.64
N LEU A 134 -15.21 -11.85 7.60
CA LEU A 134 -15.63 -12.03 8.99
C LEU A 134 -15.86 -10.71 9.73
N MET A 135 -15.27 -9.61 9.25
CA MET A 135 -15.35 -8.29 9.89
C MET A 135 -16.52 -7.45 9.37
N LEU A 136 -17.18 -7.85 8.28
CA LEU A 136 -18.23 -7.06 7.63
C LEU A 136 -19.36 -6.65 8.59
N GLY A 137 -19.88 -7.60 9.36
CA GLY A 137 -20.97 -7.35 10.32
C GLY A 137 -20.53 -6.44 11.48
N GLN A 138 -19.33 -6.68 12.02
CA GLN A 138 -18.77 -5.85 13.08
C GLN A 138 -18.53 -4.41 12.60
N PHE A 139 -17.93 -4.24 11.41
CA PHE A 139 -17.67 -2.93 10.82
C PHE A 139 -18.97 -2.17 10.60
N THR A 140 -19.99 -2.83 10.05
CA THR A 140 -21.32 -2.23 9.82
C THR A 140 -21.96 -1.77 11.14
N LYS A 141 -21.87 -2.59 12.18
CA LYS A 141 -22.39 -2.25 13.51
C LYS A 141 -21.67 -1.03 14.10
N GLU A 142 -20.33 -1.05 14.07
CA GLU A 142 -19.49 0.06 14.57
C GLU A 142 -19.71 1.35 13.78
N PHE A 143 -20.05 1.26 12.48
CA PHE A 143 -20.46 2.40 11.65
C PHE A 143 -21.73 3.04 12.19
N TYR A 144 -22.79 2.26 12.44
CA TYR A 144 -24.05 2.78 12.96
C TYR A 144 -23.98 3.21 14.43
N GLU A 145 -23.12 2.60 15.25
CA GLU A 145 -22.84 3.07 16.61
C GLU A 145 -22.24 4.50 16.60
N GLN A 146 -21.44 4.82 15.57
CA GLN A 146 -20.85 6.14 15.36
C GLN A 146 -21.80 7.12 14.67
N TYR A 147 -22.43 6.70 13.58
CA TYR A 147 -23.29 7.52 12.73
C TYR A 147 -24.64 6.80 12.48
N PRO A 148 -25.60 6.92 13.42
CA PRO A 148 -26.86 6.17 13.37
C PRO A 148 -27.73 6.46 12.14
N THR A 149 -27.59 7.66 11.55
CA THR A 149 -28.39 8.13 10.41
C THR A 149 -27.71 7.95 9.06
N ALA A 150 -26.52 7.34 9.01
CA ALA A 150 -25.76 7.19 7.77
C ALA A 150 -26.44 6.23 6.78
N ARG A 151 -26.48 6.63 5.51
CA ARG A 151 -26.96 5.83 4.39
C ARG A 151 -25.80 5.01 3.83
N ILE A 152 -25.65 3.79 4.31
CA ILE A 152 -24.57 2.89 3.88
C ILE A 152 -25.10 1.74 3.03
N ALA A 153 -24.35 1.35 2.00
CA ALA A 153 -24.60 0.12 1.26
C ALA A 153 -23.62 -0.97 1.68
N VAL A 154 -24.12 -2.16 2.01
CA VAL A 154 -23.31 -3.27 2.51
C VAL A 154 -23.39 -4.45 1.56
N ALA A 155 -22.24 -5.02 1.18
CA ALA A 155 -22.19 -6.20 0.35
C ALA A 155 -21.15 -7.24 0.76
N ASP A 156 -21.57 -8.49 0.66
CA ASP A 156 -20.74 -9.69 0.77
C ASP A 156 -20.69 -10.45 -0.56
N GLU A 157 -19.91 -11.52 -0.61
CA GLU A 157 -19.83 -12.41 -1.79
C GLU A 157 -21.18 -13.04 -2.18
N ARG A 158 -22.09 -13.26 -1.22
CA ARG A 158 -23.40 -13.89 -1.46
C ARG A 158 -24.35 -12.95 -2.18
N ARG A 159 -24.27 -11.64 -1.90
CA ARG A 159 -24.93 -10.58 -2.68
C ARG A 159 -24.27 -10.35 -4.04
N PHE A 160 -23.11 -10.92 -4.30
CA PHE A 160 -22.37 -10.77 -5.56
C PHE A 160 -22.58 -11.91 -6.58
N HIS A 161 -23.55 -12.81 -6.37
CA HIS A 161 -23.92 -13.82 -7.38
C HIS A 161 -24.61 -13.17 -8.60
N THR A 162 -23.88 -13.13 -9.72
CA THR A 162 -24.23 -12.64 -11.08
C THR A 162 -25.24 -11.48 -11.16
N SER A 163 -26.55 -11.76 -11.11
CA SER A 163 -27.60 -10.75 -11.25
C SER A 163 -27.62 -9.75 -10.08
N ARG A 164 -27.32 -10.20 -8.86
CA ARG A 164 -27.33 -9.36 -7.67
C ARG A 164 -26.17 -8.37 -7.62
N ARG A 165 -25.01 -8.71 -8.20
CA ARG A 165 -23.89 -7.78 -8.37
C ARG A 165 -24.27 -6.60 -9.24
N LYS A 166 -24.92 -6.86 -10.38
CA LYS A 166 -25.36 -5.81 -11.31
C LYS A 166 -26.31 -4.84 -10.62
N GLN A 167 -27.30 -5.38 -9.88
CA GLN A 167 -28.22 -4.56 -9.10
C GLN A 167 -27.49 -3.73 -8.05
N PHE A 168 -26.57 -4.33 -7.28
CA PHE A 168 -25.82 -3.60 -6.25
C PHE A 168 -25.02 -2.44 -6.83
N ILE A 169 -24.36 -2.63 -7.97
CA ILE A 169 -23.60 -1.54 -8.62
C ILE A 169 -24.55 -0.44 -9.11
N ALA A 170 -25.67 -0.81 -9.74
CA ALA A 170 -26.68 0.16 -10.17
C ALA A 170 -27.29 0.94 -8.99
N ASP A 171 -27.62 0.27 -7.89
CA ASP A 171 -28.13 0.90 -6.68
C ASP A 171 -27.08 1.85 -6.08
N ALA A 172 -25.83 1.38 -5.98
CA ALA A 172 -24.72 2.18 -5.50
C ALA A 172 -24.48 3.41 -6.38
N ALA A 173 -24.56 3.28 -7.71
CA ALA A 173 -24.37 4.37 -8.66
C ALA A 173 -25.43 5.47 -8.50
N ASN A 174 -26.70 5.07 -8.38
CA ASN A 174 -27.85 5.97 -8.34
C ASN A 174 -28.11 6.58 -6.96
N ALA A 175 -27.69 5.91 -5.88
CA ALA A 175 -27.90 6.40 -4.52
C ALA A 175 -26.78 7.38 -4.09
N ASP A 176 -27.18 8.46 -3.44
CA ASP A 176 -26.28 9.32 -2.65
C ASP A 176 -26.00 8.64 -1.30
N LEU A 177 -25.00 7.76 -1.29
CA LEU A 177 -24.58 6.99 -0.12
C LEU A 177 -23.50 7.72 0.66
N ASP A 178 -23.56 7.62 1.97
CA ASP A 178 -22.50 8.08 2.88
C ASP A 178 -21.30 7.13 2.89
N ALA A 179 -21.52 5.84 2.66
CA ALA A 179 -20.45 4.85 2.55
C ALA A 179 -20.88 3.60 1.80
N ILE A 180 -19.91 2.90 1.23
CA ILE A 180 -20.06 1.52 0.76
C ILE A 180 -19.14 0.62 1.59
N ILE A 181 -19.67 -0.42 2.22
CA ILE A 181 -18.87 -1.41 2.95
C ILE A 181 -18.95 -2.73 2.19
N ILE A 182 -17.80 -3.25 1.77
CA ILE A 182 -17.72 -4.43 0.92
C ILE A 182 -16.65 -5.39 1.41
N THR A 183 -16.87 -6.68 1.25
CA THR A 183 -15.83 -7.66 1.56
C THR A 183 -14.69 -7.64 0.54
N HIS A 184 -13.49 -8.04 0.94
CA HIS A 184 -12.36 -8.23 0.02
C HIS A 184 -12.69 -9.13 -1.17
N SER A 185 -13.47 -10.20 -0.95
CA SER A 185 -13.88 -11.11 -2.02
C SER A 185 -14.82 -10.43 -3.02
N ALA A 186 -15.85 -9.73 -2.53
CA ALA A 186 -16.79 -9.00 -3.38
C ALA A 186 -16.12 -7.81 -4.10
N PHE A 187 -15.18 -7.12 -3.44
CA PHE A 187 -14.38 -6.06 -4.04
C PHE A 187 -13.61 -6.55 -5.27
N GLY A 188 -12.96 -7.72 -5.20
CA GLY A 188 -12.26 -8.32 -6.35
C GLY A 188 -13.19 -8.74 -7.50
N MET A 189 -14.49 -8.92 -7.24
CA MET A 189 -15.46 -9.28 -8.27
C MET A 189 -15.99 -8.09 -9.08
N ILE A 190 -15.64 -6.86 -8.69
CA ILE A 190 -15.97 -5.63 -9.44
C ILE A 190 -14.79 -5.33 -10.36
N PRO A 191 -14.93 -5.48 -11.69
CA PRO A 191 -13.86 -5.13 -12.60
C PRO A 191 -13.80 -3.61 -12.80
N VAL A 192 -12.62 -3.11 -13.15
CA VAL A 192 -12.52 -1.81 -13.83
C VAL A 192 -12.86 -1.98 -15.32
N SER A 193 -13.09 -0.88 -16.01
CA SER A 193 -13.26 -0.88 -17.46
C SER A 193 -12.03 -1.49 -18.15
N ASN A 194 -12.27 -2.26 -19.22
CA ASN A 194 -11.19 -2.82 -20.03
C ASN A 194 -10.34 -1.70 -20.63
N GLU A 195 -10.98 -0.60 -21.06
CA GLU A 195 -10.30 0.58 -21.60
C GLU A 195 -9.28 1.17 -20.62
N PHE A 196 -9.70 1.43 -19.37
CA PHE A 196 -8.77 1.94 -18.35
C PHE A 196 -7.66 0.93 -18.06
N GLN A 197 -8.00 -0.35 -17.92
CA GLN A 197 -7.01 -1.38 -17.61
C GLN A 197 -6.00 -1.56 -18.74
N ASP A 198 -6.44 -1.52 -19.99
CA ASP A 198 -5.59 -1.68 -21.16
C ASP A 198 -4.71 -0.43 -21.36
N GLY A 199 -5.25 0.76 -21.11
CA GLY A 199 -4.47 2.01 -21.06
C GLY A 199 -3.36 1.99 -20.01
N LEU A 200 -3.67 1.52 -18.80
CA LEU A 200 -2.67 1.38 -17.72
C LEU A 200 -1.57 0.37 -18.06
N ILE A 201 -1.92 -0.75 -18.70
CA ILE A 201 -0.94 -1.73 -19.17
C ILE A 201 -0.07 -1.13 -20.27
N GLN A 202 -0.66 -0.36 -21.19
CA GLN A 202 0.08 0.30 -22.25
C GLN A 202 1.07 1.34 -21.71
N GLU A 203 0.65 2.16 -20.74
CA GLU A 203 1.53 3.14 -20.08
C GLU A 203 2.73 2.45 -19.41
N GLN A 204 2.50 1.32 -18.73
CA GLN A 204 3.59 0.52 -18.16
C GLN A 204 4.52 -0.06 -19.23
N LEU A 205 3.98 -0.53 -20.35
CA LEU A 205 4.78 -1.04 -21.47
C LEU A 205 5.69 0.05 -22.04
N ASP A 206 5.15 1.25 -22.24
CA ASP A 206 5.90 2.39 -22.77
C ASP A 206 7.00 2.80 -21.79
N GLN A 207 6.72 2.88 -20.48
CA GLN A 207 7.74 3.13 -19.45
C GLN A 207 8.87 2.08 -19.46
N TYR A 208 8.54 0.79 -19.61
CA TYR A 208 9.56 -0.26 -19.68
C TYR A 208 10.40 -0.18 -20.97
N ARG A 209 9.79 0.22 -22.09
CA ARG A 209 10.49 0.41 -23.37
C ARG A 209 11.44 1.61 -23.29
N ASP A 210 10.99 2.73 -22.74
CA ASP A 210 11.83 3.93 -22.54
C ASP A 210 13.05 3.60 -21.65
N LEU A 211 12.82 2.90 -20.52
CA LEU A 211 13.90 2.46 -19.63
C LEU A 211 14.89 1.51 -20.32
N LEU A 212 14.42 0.67 -21.25
CA LEU A 212 15.27 -0.24 -22.02
C LEU A 212 16.15 0.50 -23.03
N GLU A 213 15.64 1.57 -23.63
CA GLU A 213 16.40 2.44 -24.54
C GLU A 213 17.49 3.22 -23.79
N GLU A 214 17.19 3.69 -22.57
CA GLU A 214 18.16 4.38 -21.71
C GLU A 214 19.24 3.45 -21.13
N LEU A 215 18.94 2.15 -21.01
CA LEU A 215 19.89 1.15 -20.53
C LEU A 215 21.00 0.91 -21.56
N GLY A 216 22.20 1.43 -21.26
CA GLY A 216 23.42 1.18 -22.01
C GLY A 216 23.80 -0.31 -22.12
N SER A 217 24.80 -0.61 -22.95
CA SER A 217 25.18 -1.97 -23.38
C SER A 217 26.20 -2.69 -22.48
N ASP A 218 26.40 -2.23 -21.24
CA ASP A 218 27.41 -2.80 -20.35
C ASP A 218 27.05 -4.19 -19.80
N GLN A 219 28.05 -4.98 -19.40
CA GLN A 219 27.80 -6.34 -18.89
C GLN A 219 26.91 -6.37 -17.63
N ASP A 220 26.95 -5.33 -16.79
CA ASP A 220 26.12 -5.20 -15.59
C ASP A 220 24.64 -4.87 -15.89
N THR A 221 24.33 -4.34 -17.08
CA THR A 221 22.94 -4.01 -17.47
C THR A 221 22.21 -5.18 -18.12
N ARG A 222 22.93 -6.22 -18.58
CA ARG A 222 22.36 -7.38 -19.28
C ARG A 222 21.30 -8.13 -18.45
N ILE A 223 21.52 -8.27 -17.14
CA ILE A 223 20.57 -8.94 -16.23
C ILE A 223 19.30 -8.09 -16.07
N THR A 224 19.45 -6.77 -16.00
CA THR A 224 18.34 -5.82 -15.88
C THR A 224 17.51 -5.80 -17.17
N ARG A 225 18.17 -5.73 -18.34
CA ARG A 225 17.54 -5.78 -19.66
C ARG A 225 16.70 -7.05 -19.85
N SER A 226 17.28 -8.23 -19.62
CA SER A 226 16.55 -9.50 -19.78
C SER A 226 15.32 -9.63 -18.87
N ARG A 227 15.33 -8.98 -17.69
CA ARG A 227 14.15 -8.96 -16.80
C ARG A 227 13.07 -8.02 -17.31
N MET A 228 13.44 -6.84 -17.81
CA MET A 228 12.49 -5.89 -18.40
C MET A 228 11.83 -6.49 -19.64
N GLU A 229 12.59 -7.13 -20.53
CA GLU A 229 12.05 -7.85 -21.70
C GLU A 229 11.01 -8.91 -21.30
N LYS A 230 11.29 -9.71 -20.25
CA LYS A 230 10.32 -10.69 -19.73
C LYS A 230 9.06 -10.03 -19.15
N GLN A 231 9.17 -8.86 -18.54
CA GLN A 231 8.00 -8.13 -18.04
C GLN A 231 7.16 -7.55 -19.18
N ILE A 232 7.80 -6.99 -20.20
CA ILE A 232 7.14 -6.55 -21.43
C ILE A 232 6.35 -7.70 -22.05
N GLU A 233 6.98 -8.86 -22.24
CA GLU A 233 6.32 -10.05 -22.80
C GLU A 233 5.09 -10.45 -21.97
N ARG A 234 5.19 -10.44 -20.64
CA ARG A 234 4.04 -10.73 -19.75
C ARG A 234 2.91 -9.73 -19.88
N LEU A 235 3.22 -8.44 -19.96
CA LEU A 235 2.22 -7.38 -20.13
C LEU A 235 1.55 -7.45 -21.50
N GLU A 236 2.31 -7.73 -22.58
CA GLU A 236 1.79 -7.95 -23.93
C GLU A 236 0.89 -9.20 -24.00
N GLN A 237 1.28 -10.30 -23.34
CA GLN A 237 0.43 -11.48 -23.19
C GLN A 237 -0.87 -11.17 -22.43
N ARG A 238 -0.81 -10.33 -21.41
CA ARG A 238 -1.99 -9.91 -20.64
C ARG A 238 -2.95 -9.04 -21.46
N LEU A 239 -2.41 -8.17 -22.31
CA LEU A 239 -3.18 -7.33 -23.22
C LEU A 239 -3.84 -8.18 -24.33
N SER A 240 -3.07 -9.04 -24.99
CA SER A 240 -3.55 -9.93 -26.07
C SER A 240 -4.50 -11.02 -25.57
N GLY A 241 -4.30 -11.58 -24.38
CA GLY A 241 -5.17 -12.59 -23.76
C GLY A 241 -6.60 -12.10 -23.44
N LYS A 242 -6.86 -10.78 -23.53
CA LYS A 242 -8.19 -10.20 -23.41
C LYS A 242 -8.87 -9.94 -24.75
N ALA A 243 -8.13 -9.91 -25.85
CA ALA A 243 -8.64 -9.68 -27.19
C ALA A 243 -9.51 -10.87 -27.65
N GLY A 244 -10.78 -10.87 -27.29
CA GLY A 244 -11.73 -11.93 -27.65
C GLY A 244 -12.77 -12.26 -26.57
N LYS A 245 -12.61 -11.78 -25.33
CA LYS A 245 -13.69 -11.90 -24.33
C LYS A 245 -14.78 -10.89 -24.66
N ARG A 246 -16.02 -11.37 -24.83
CA ARG A 246 -17.20 -10.54 -25.08
C ARG A 246 -17.22 -9.35 -24.13
N ARG A 247 -17.50 -8.17 -24.70
CA ARG A 247 -17.87 -6.92 -24.00
C ARG A 247 -19.24 -7.10 -23.37
N ASP A 248 -19.40 -8.04 -22.45
CA ASP A 248 -20.62 -8.10 -21.65
C ASP A 248 -20.74 -6.76 -20.91
N GLN A 249 -21.97 -6.25 -20.84
CA GLN A 249 -22.35 -5.12 -19.99
C GLN A 249 -22.14 -5.53 -18.52
N VAL A 250 -20.89 -5.54 -18.10
CA VAL A 250 -20.47 -5.73 -16.72
C VAL A 250 -20.38 -4.34 -16.16
N PHE A 251 -21.24 -4.06 -15.20
CA PHE A 251 -21.12 -2.82 -14.46
C PHE A 251 -19.71 -2.73 -13.84
N THR A 252 -19.06 -1.57 -14.01
CA THR A 252 -17.65 -1.41 -13.65
C THR A 252 -17.48 -0.64 -12.34
N PHE A 253 -16.26 -0.66 -11.80
CA PHE A 253 -15.91 0.08 -10.59
C PHE A 253 -16.14 1.59 -10.77
N GLU A 254 -15.85 2.11 -11.95
CA GLU A 254 -16.02 3.52 -12.33
C GLU A 254 -17.48 3.97 -12.19
N GLU A 255 -18.42 3.13 -12.61
CA GLU A 255 -19.86 3.43 -12.58
C GLU A 255 -20.44 3.49 -11.17
N MET A 256 -19.80 2.86 -10.18
CA MET A 256 -20.24 2.96 -8.77
C MET A 256 -20.12 4.39 -8.22
N GLY A 257 -19.24 5.19 -8.83
CA GLY A 257 -18.97 6.57 -8.41
C GLY A 257 -18.22 6.66 -7.08
N VAL A 258 -17.47 5.61 -6.72
CA VAL A 258 -16.51 5.63 -5.61
C VAL A 258 -15.35 6.54 -5.96
N ASP A 259 -14.92 7.36 -5.01
CA ASP A 259 -13.80 8.30 -5.18
C ASP A 259 -12.77 8.24 -4.05
N PHE A 260 -12.96 7.34 -3.08
CA PHE A 260 -12.00 7.10 -2.01
C PHE A 260 -12.10 5.65 -1.50
N LEU A 261 -10.95 5.00 -1.27
CA LEU A 261 -10.87 3.63 -0.77
C LEU A 261 -10.19 3.57 0.60
N PHE A 262 -10.88 3.03 1.58
CA PHE A 262 -10.31 2.47 2.80
C PHE A 262 -10.14 0.96 2.63
N LEU A 263 -8.92 0.45 2.77
CA LEU A 263 -8.63 -0.97 2.68
C LEU A 263 -8.10 -1.47 4.02
N ASP A 264 -8.94 -2.24 4.72
CA ASP A 264 -8.57 -2.89 5.97
C ASP A 264 -7.80 -4.19 5.71
N GLU A 265 -6.99 -4.61 6.68
CA GLU A 265 -6.02 -5.70 6.54
C GLU A 265 -5.22 -5.66 5.21
N ALA A 266 -4.71 -4.47 4.88
CA ALA A 266 -3.96 -4.17 3.66
C ALA A 266 -2.74 -5.08 3.42
N HIS A 267 -2.22 -5.73 4.46
CA HIS A 267 -1.13 -6.69 4.33
C HIS A 267 -1.48 -7.87 3.39
N MET A 268 -2.77 -8.14 3.18
CA MET A 268 -3.26 -9.19 2.26
C MET A 268 -3.06 -8.84 0.77
N PHE A 269 -2.70 -7.59 0.43
CA PHE A 269 -2.69 -7.06 -0.94
C PHE A 269 -1.33 -6.52 -1.40
N ARG A 270 -0.22 -6.94 -0.77
CA ARG A 270 1.12 -6.39 -1.03
C ARG A 270 1.97 -7.14 -2.06
N LYS A 271 1.40 -8.15 -2.71
CA LYS A 271 2.12 -8.92 -3.74
C LYS A 271 1.77 -8.35 -5.11
N LEU A 272 2.27 -7.16 -5.45
CA LEU A 272 2.26 -6.69 -6.84
C LEU A 272 3.44 -7.29 -7.60
N ASP A 273 3.36 -7.34 -8.93
CA ASP A 273 4.52 -7.66 -9.75
C ASP A 273 5.57 -6.55 -9.54
N PHE A 274 6.79 -6.91 -9.14
CA PHE A 274 7.90 -5.97 -9.02
C PHE A 274 9.16 -6.50 -9.71
N ALA A 275 9.91 -5.60 -10.33
CA ALA A 275 11.22 -5.90 -10.90
C ALA A 275 12.31 -5.63 -9.85
N THR A 276 13.01 -6.66 -9.38
CA THR A 276 14.23 -6.47 -8.57
C THR A 276 15.49 -6.69 -9.41
N LYS A 277 16.63 -6.16 -8.95
CA LYS A 277 17.98 -6.53 -9.46
C LYS A 277 18.49 -7.85 -8.87
N MET A 278 17.92 -8.34 -7.76
CA MET A 278 18.38 -9.55 -7.06
C MET A 278 17.51 -10.77 -7.41
N SER A 279 18.06 -11.76 -8.12
CA SER A 279 17.41 -13.07 -8.34
C SER A 279 17.73 -14.00 -7.17
N ASN A 280 16.80 -14.87 -6.77
CA ASN A 280 16.97 -15.90 -5.74
C ASN A 280 17.18 -15.40 -4.30
N VAL A 281 16.53 -14.31 -3.89
CA VAL A 281 16.34 -14.05 -2.46
C VAL A 281 15.27 -15.01 -1.94
N LYS A 282 15.65 -15.93 -1.06
CA LYS A 282 14.74 -16.92 -0.45
C LYS A 282 13.57 -16.18 0.22
N GLY A 283 12.34 -16.39 -0.28
CA GLY A 283 11.12 -15.71 0.21
C GLY A 283 10.51 -14.66 -0.73
N ILE A 284 11.14 -14.37 -1.89
CA ILE A 284 10.59 -13.47 -2.92
C ILE A 284 10.03 -14.30 -4.10
N SER A 285 8.71 -14.28 -4.29
CA SER A 285 8.08 -14.75 -5.54
C SER A 285 7.86 -13.55 -6.47
N PRO A 286 8.33 -13.58 -7.74
CA PRO A 286 8.11 -12.51 -8.71
C PRO A 286 6.69 -12.45 -9.29
N GLU A 287 5.82 -13.41 -8.96
CA GLU A 287 4.46 -13.50 -9.47
C GLU A 287 3.49 -12.78 -8.53
N GLY A 288 2.97 -11.65 -8.99
CA GLY A 288 1.99 -10.83 -8.30
C GLY A 288 0.65 -11.56 -8.13
N ALA A 289 0.00 -11.32 -7.00
CA ALA A 289 -1.33 -11.85 -6.75
C ALA A 289 -2.40 -11.01 -7.47
N GLN A 290 -3.34 -11.67 -8.15
CA GLN A 290 -4.46 -11.00 -8.82
C GLN A 290 -5.22 -10.03 -7.90
N LYS A 291 -5.35 -10.35 -6.61
CA LYS A 291 -5.97 -9.47 -5.61
C LYS A 291 -5.22 -8.15 -5.43
N SER A 292 -3.89 -8.18 -5.39
CA SER A 292 -3.06 -6.97 -5.29
C SER A 292 -3.21 -6.13 -6.55
N TRP A 293 -3.21 -6.78 -7.73
CA TRP A 293 -3.45 -6.10 -8.99
C TRP A 293 -4.82 -5.41 -9.01
N ASP A 294 -5.89 -6.06 -8.56
CA ASP A 294 -7.22 -5.45 -8.51
C ASP A 294 -7.25 -4.19 -7.64
N VAL A 295 -6.53 -4.19 -6.50
CA VAL A 295 -6.38 -2.97 -5.67
C VAL A 295 -5.60 -1.92 -6.45
N TYR A 296 -4.45 -2.26 -7.03
CA TYR A 296 -3.61 -1.33 -7.77
C TYR A 296 -4.34 -0.64 -8.92
N VAL A 297 -5.08 -1.38 -9.76
CA VAL A 297 -5.78 -0.75 -10.89
C VAL A 297 -6.89 0.17 -10.40
N LYS A 298 -7.63 -0.22 -9.37
CA LYS A 298 -8.69 0.63 -8.80
C LYS A 298 -8.11 1.87 -8.13
N THR A 299 -6.99 1.77 -7.42
CA THR A 299 -6.35 2.94 -6.79
C THR A 299 -5.78 3.87 -7.85
N ARG A 300 -5.20 3.34 -8.95
CA ARG A 300 -4.79 4.16 -10.10
C ARG A 300 -5.97 4.88 -10.73
N TYR A 301 -7.13 4.24 -10.86
CA TYR A 301 -8.34 4.92 -11.30
C TYR A 301 -8.78 6.02 -10.32
N LEU A 302 -8.82 5.73 -9.02
CA LEU A 302 -9.19 6.74 -8.02
C LEU A 302 -8.19 7.91 -7.96
N GLU A 303 -6.91 7.67 -8.27
CA GLU A 303 -5.89 8.72 -8.38
C GLU A 303 -6.22 9.73 -9.48
N THR A 304 -6.84 9.29 -10.58
CA THR A 304 -7.25 10.22 -11.66
C THR A 304 -8.43 11.10 -11.24
N ILE A 305 -9.22 10.67 -10.26
CA ILE A 305 -10.35 11.43 -9.70
C ILE A 305 -9.88 12.39 -8.61
N ASN A 306 -9.07 11.89 -7.67
CA ASN A 306 -8.66 12.63 -6.47
C ASN A 306 -7.16 12.39 -6.16
N PRO A 307 -6.25 13.07 -6.89
CA PRO A 307 -4.82 12.88 -6.75
C PRO A 307 -4.33 13.08 -5.31
N GLY A 308 -3.53 12.14 -4.80
CA GLY A 308 -3.02 12.15 -3.44
C GLY A 308 -4.07 11.89 -2.34
N ARG A 309 -5.33 11.65 -2.71
CA ARG A 309 -6.45 11.43 -1.78
C ARG A 309 -7.42 10.39 -2.33
N ASN A 310 -6.90 9.21 -2.60
CA ASN A 310 -7.64 8.08 -3.13
C ASN A 310 -7.63 6.86 -2.22
N LEU A 311 -6.66 6.75 -1.29
CA LEU A 311 -6.38 5.50 -0.60
C LEU A 311 -5.94 5.67 0.86
N VAL A 312 -6.59 4.95 1.75
CA VAL A 312 -6.09 4.66 3.10
C VAL A 312 -5.91 3.16 3.27
N LEU A 313 -4.71 2.76 3.66
CA LEU A 313 -4.36 1.38 3.95
C LEU A 313 -4.31 1.18 5.47
N ALA A 314 -4.99 0.16 5.99
CA ALA A 314 -4.93 -0.18 7.40
C ALA A 314 -4.38 -1.60 7.59
N SER A 315 -3.28 -1.73 8.32
CA SER A 315 -2.79 -3.03 8.79
C SER A 315 -1.78 -2.85 9.92
N GLY A 316 -1.87 -3.72 10.93
CA GLY A 316 -0.96 -3.70 12.08
C GLY A 316 0.43 -4.25 11.79
N THR A 317 0.64 -4.85 10.63
CA THR A 317 1.90 -5.46 10.20
C THR A 317 2.40 -4.73 8.95
N PRO A 318 3.12 -3.59 9.08
CA PRO A 318 3.53 -2.77 7.92
C PRO A 318 4.47 -3.50 6.96
N VAL A 319 5.26 -4.45 7.45
CA VAL A 319 6.09 -5.36 6.64
C VAL A 319 5.89 -6.77 7.17
N THR A 320 5.62 -7.73 6.29
CA THR A 320 5.40 -9.13 6.69
C THR A 320 6.55 -10.03 6.28
N ASN A 321 7.01 -9.96 5.02
CA ASN A 321 8.03 -10.91 4.54
C ASN A 321 9.27 -10.25 3.94
N THR A 322 9.13 -9.18 3.15
CA THR A 322 10.26 -8.66 2.37
C THR A 322 10.23 -7.14 2.23
N MET A 323 11.41 -6.53 2.07
CA MET A 323 11.54 -5.09 1.77
C MET A 323 10.86 -4.70 0.45
N ALA A 324 10.63 -5.66 -0.46
CA ALA A 324 9.88 -5.40 -1.68
C ALA A 324 8.41 -5.02 -1.41
N GLU A 325 7.84 -5.47 -0.27
CA GLU A 325 6.50 -5.06 0.17
C GLU A 325 6.41 -3.57 0.57
N LEU A 326 7.56 -2.90 0.78
CA LEU A 326 7.60 -1.44 1.01
C LEU A 326 7.63 -0.66 -0.31
N TYR A 327 8.06 -1.30 -1.40
CA TYR A 327 8.19 -0.65 -2.71
C TYR A 327 6.89 -0.67 -3.51
N THR A 328 6.09 -1.73 -3.34
CA THR A 328 4.82 -1.96 -4.02
C THR A 328 3.61 -1.46 -3.24
#